data_AF-A0A8T4BQ51-F1
#
_entry.id   AF-A0A8T4BQ51-F1
#
_cell.length_a   1.000
_cell.length_b   1.000
_cell.length_c   1.000
_cell.angle_alpha   90.00
_cell.angle_beta   90.00
_cell.angle_gamma   90.00
#
_symmetry.space_group_name_H-M   'P 1'
#
loop_
_entity.id
_entity.type
_entity.pdbx_description
1 polymer ?
#
loop_
_entity_poly.entity_id
_entity_poly.type
_entity_poly.pdbx_seq_one_letter_code
_entity_poly.pdbx_strand_id
1 'polypeptide(L)'
;MAYKKYIKRGGKTYGPYIYHSRRVNGKVVSEYRGSSSSFDYKKYVWPTLIVVALLGLIFGFSALDKNWVSGNVVMDLGANYLEGQPLEGNLRLLLTEGELMPSEAKVIFETENTNYGYTLNELVSDEIIEGDYYISGKSLLGSGPGFGIQGQGALNPTVYFSLKIVSTSETSAIEEQIDAIIEDVNESGAISLGDVVSNFFLSLTPTGNVVLESNNEIQGEVSSQNNYVLTLSDNQTVELVSGSVRTENFDLEDEAITLSREDNNIIVTTDYSEGQTGFGKDYLGSDEKILEIHLENLNMVFEPGELKVSVVYDLEEIVSLSTTLEGKISEEQQVIQTPISEIIEEEDPIAEPIQQPTTELKGLPTGLTDLEKNILLARFGDQEIEKKKDKKEEKRITIRYELGDYWYKATYDTSLSKEELKIQMDNDQEKWLRDIVTSLSSSGSSEDWETLE
;
A
#
# COMPACT_ATOMS: atom_id res chain seq x y z
N MET A 1 4.97 1.91 -80.17
CA MET A 1 5.74 2.03 -78.92
C MET A 1 5.12 3.10 -78.05
N ALA A 2 4.51 2.71 -76.93
CA ALA A 2 4.04 3.68 -75.93
C ALA A 2 5.25 4.33 -75.25
N TYR A 3 5.22 5.62 -75.01
CA TYR A 3 6.25 6.31 -74.24
C TYR A 3 5.63 7.39 -73.36
N LYS A 4 6.16 7.56 -72.15
CA LYS A 4 5.71 8.59 -71.22
C LYS A 4 6.37 9.91 -71.60
N LYS A 5 5.60 10.99 -71.51
CA LYS A 5 6.08 12.35 -71.74
C LYS A 5 5.73 13.21 -70.54
N TYR A 6 6.66 14.08 -70.18
CA TYR A 6 6.49 15.07 -69.13
C TYR A 6 6.60 16.47 -69.73
N ILE A 7 5.89 17.42 -69.15
CA ILE A 7 5.80 18.79 -69.64
C ILE A 7 6.08 19.74 -68.47
N LYS A 8 6.90 20.77 -68.66
CA LYS A 8 7.16 21.79 -67.64
C LYS A 8 6.33 23.05 -67.88
N ARG A 9 5.65 23.57 -66.85
CA ARG A 9 4.87 24.82 -66.95
C ARG A 9 4.90 25.59 -65.62
N GLY A 10 5.14 26.90 -65.68
CA GLY A 10 5.29 27.73 -64.47
C GLY A 10 6.36 27.21 -63.50
N GLY A 11 7.40 26.55 -64.02
CA GLY A 11 8.49 25.92 -63.26
C GLY A 11 8.27 24.47 -62.80
N LYS A 12 7.04 23.93 -62.78
CA LYS A 12 6.73 22.58 -62.27
C LYS A 12 6.66 21.52 -63.39
N THR A 13 6.95 20.26 -63.07
CA THR A 13 6.90 19.11 -64.00
C THR A 13 5.54 18.39 -63.93
N TYR A 14 4.89 18.19 -65.07
CA TYR A 14 3.58 17.55 -65.23
C TYR A 14 3.68 16.29 -66.09
N GLY A 15 2.96 15.24 -65.69
CA GLY A 15 2.99 13.92 -66.32
C GLY A 15 2.90 12.81 -65.26
N PRO A 16 3.01 11.53 -65.64
CA PRO A 16 3.29 11.06 -66.99
C PRO A 16 2.07 11.14 -67.91
N TYR A 17 2.27 11.71 -69.09
CA TYR A 17 1.36 11.63 -70.22
C TYR A 17 1.77 10.48 -71.12
N ILE A 18 0.85 9.61 -71.52
CA ILE A 18 1.22 8.46 -72.35
C ILE A 18 1.07 8.82 -73.83
N TYR A 19 2.14 8.66 -74.61
CA TYR A 19 2.19 8.85 -76.05
C TYR A 19 2.48 7.52 -76.77
N HIS A 20 2.26 7.41 -78.08
CA HIS A 20 2.51 6.20 -78.86
C HIS A 20 3.19 6.49 -80.20
N SER A 21 4.39 5.93 -80.44
CA SER A 21 5.22 6.09 -81.64
C SER A 21 5.15 4.90 -82.61
N ARG A 22 5.07 5.14 -83.93
CA ARG A 22 5.11 4.09 -84.98
C ARG A 22 5.83 4.54 -86.26
N ARG A 23 6.49 3.61 -86.97
CA ARG A 23 7.03 3.84 -88.33
C ARG A 23 5.94 3.62 -89.37
N VAL A 24 5.79 4.56 -90.28
CA VAL A 24 4.87 4.48 -91.40
C VAL A 24 5.69 4.89 -92.62
N ASN A 25 5.83 3.97 -93.57
CA ASN A 25 6.61 4.19 -94.80
C ASN A 25 8.04 4.70 -94.51
N GLY A 26 8.70 4.06 -93.54
CA GLY A 26 10.04 4.41 -93.10
C GLY A 26 10.14 5.62 -92.16
N LYS A 27 9.06 6.36 -91.85
CA LYS A 27 9.07 7.57 -90.99
C LYS A 27 8.30 7.42 -89.67
N VAL A 28 8.76 8.04 -88.58
CA VAL A 28 8.22 7.85 -87.20
C VAL A 28 7.21 8.95 -86.79
N VAL A 29 6.03 8.61 -86.24
CA VAL A 29 4.93 9.54 -85.82
C VAL A 29 4.39 9.21 -84.40
N SER A 30 3.98 10.20 -83.58
CA SER A 30 3.56 10.04 -82.15
C SER A 30 2.16 10.60 -81.77
N GLU A 31 1.36 9.88 -80.95
CA GLU A 31 -0.05 10.21 -80.54
C GLU A 31 -0.29 10.18 -79.01
N TYR A 32 -1.01 11.15 -78.40
CA TYR A 32 -1.31 11.22 -76.94
C TYR A 32 -2.54 10.38 -76.52
N ARG A 33 -2.49 9.73 -75.35
CA ARG A 33 -3.50 8.75 -74.88
C ARG A 33 -4.07 9.00 -73.46
N GLY A 34 -3.80 10.15 -72.83
CA GLY A 34 -4.30 10.51 -71.49
C GLY A 34 -3.28 10.41 -70.35
N SER A 35 -3.64 10.88 -69.14
CA SER A 35 -2.86 10.66 -67.90
C SER A 35 -3.58 9.64 -67.02
N SER A 36 -2.94 8.50 -66.77
CA SER A 36 -3.45 7.48 -65.88
C SER A 36 -3.11 7.83 -64.42
N SER A 37 -3.96 8.59 -63.73
CA SER A 37 -3.86 8.69 -62.27
C SER A 37 -4.57 7.48 -61.66
N SER A 38 -3.91 6.32 -61.67
CA SER A 38 -4.40 5.18 -60.91
C SER A 38 -4.26 5.52 -59.43
N PHE A 39 -5.38 5.77 -58.76
CA PHE A 39 -5.42 5.91 -57.30
C PHE A 39 -4.98 4.57 -56.72
N ASP A 40 -3.78 4.53 -56.15
CA ASP A 40 -3.15 3.29 -55.70
C ASP A 40 -3.70 2.91 -54.32
N TYR A 41 -4.96 2.49 -54.27
CA TYR A 41 -5.67 2.16 -53.03
C TYR A 41 -4.94 1.08 -52.22
N LYS A 42 -4.20 0.20 -52.90
CA LYS A 42 -3.38 -0.84 -52.25
C LYS A 42 -2.33 -0.24 -51.31
N LYS A 43 -1.82 0.96 -51.62
CA LYS A 43 -0.83 1.65 -50.78
C LYS A 43 -1.40 2.13 -49.45
N TYR A 44 -2.72 2.33 -49.36
CA TYR A 44 -3.38 2.86 -48.17
C TYR A 44 -4.22 1.82 -47.41
N VAL A 45 -4.79 0.84 -48.11
CA VAL A 45 -5.67 -0.19 -47.50
C VAL A 45 -4.89 -1.17 -46.62
N TRP A 46 -3.67 -1.55 -47.03
CA TRP A 46 -2.84 -2.47 -46.24
C TRP A 46 -2.40 -1.89 -44.87
N PRO A 47 -1.86 -0.66 -44.80
CA PRO A 47 -1.48 -0.10 -43.50
C PRO A 47 -2.69 0.17 -42.59
N THR A 48 -3.85 0.56 -43.12
CA THR A 48 -5.04 0.79 -42.28
C THR A 48 -5.60 -0.51 -41.71
N LEU A 49 -5.63 -1.60 -42.48
CA LEU A 49 -6.03 -2.92 -41.97
C LEU A 49 -5.09 -3.42 -40.88
N ILE A 50 -3.78 -3.19 -41.02
CA ILE A 50 -2.80 -3.54 -39.99
C ILE A 50 -3.07 -2.75 -38.70
N VAL A 51 -3.32 -1.43 -38.80
CA VAL A 51 -3.63 -0.59 -37.63
C VAL A 51 -4.93 -1.04 -36.95
N VAL A 52 -5.97 -1.37 -37.71
CA VAL A 52 -7.24 -1.86 -37.16
C VAL A 52 -7.08 -3.23 -36.50
N ALA A 53 -6.30 -4.14 -37.08
CA ALA A 53 -6.00 -5.43 -36.48
C ALA A 53 -5.15 -5.29 -35.20
N LEU A 54 -4.19 -4.36 -35.18
CA LEU A 54 -3.41 -4.04 -33.98
C LEU A 54 -4.28 -3.46 -32.87
N LEU A 55 -5.16 -2.52 -33.19
CA LEU A 55 -6.12 -1.97 -32.22
C LEU A 55 -7.09 -3.05 -31.73
N GLY A 56 -7.54 -3.95 -32.61
CA GLY A 56 -8.38 -5.09 -32.24
C GLY A 56 -7.65 -6.09 -31.33
N LEU A 57 -6.36 -6.33 -31.54
CA LEU A 57 -5.54 -7.17 -30.67
C LEU A 57 -5.26 -6.51 -29.32
N ILE A 58 -4.98 -5.20 -29.29
CA ILE A 58 -4.80 -4.46 -28.03
C ILE A 58 -6.10 -4.48 -27.22
N PHE A 59 -7.24 -4.22 -27.88
CA PHE A 59 -8.55 -4.25 -27.23
C PHE A 59 -8.97 -5.67 -26.83
N GLY A 60 -8.59 -6.68 -27.61
CA GLY A 60 -8.81 -8.09 -27.30
C GLY A 60 -7.99 -8.58 -26.12
N PHE A 61 -6.73 -8.16 -26.01
CA PHE A 61 -5.88 -8.43 -24.85
C PHE A 61 -6.45 -7.79 -23.58
N SER A 62 -6.83 -6.50 -23.62
CA SER A 62 -7.50 -5.84 -22.49
C SER A 62 -8.87 -6.41 -22.12
N ALA A 63 -9.51 -7.16 -23.02
CA ALA A 63 -10.78 -7.83 -22.77
C ALA A 63 -10.62 -9.23 -22.13
N LEU A 64 -9.43 -9.84 -22.19
CA LEU A 64 -9.15 -11.17 -21.64
C LEU A 64 -8.57 -11.12 -20.21
N ASP A 65 -8.13 -9.96 -19.73
CA ASP A 65 -7.57 -9.79 -18.37
C ASP A 65 -8.62 -9.63 -17.25
N LYS A 66 -9.92 -9.85 -17.51
CA LYS A 66 -10.97 -9.62 -16.50
C LYS A 66 -11.16 -10.75 -15.47
N ASN A 67 -10.43 -11.86 -15.58
CA ASN A 67 -10.49 -12.98 -14.62
C ASN A 67 -9.12 -13.39 -14.04
N TRP A 68 -8.09 -12.56 -14.17
CA TRP A 68 -6.85 -12.77 -13.41
C TRP A 68 -7.15 -12.37 -11.95
N VAL A 69 -7.38 -13.39 -11.12
CA VAL A 69 -7.40 -13.28 -9.67
C VAL A 69 -5.96 -13.02 -9.23
N SER A 70 -5.52 -11.75 -9.19
CA SER A 70 -4.35 -11.35 -8.37
C SER A 70 -4.78 -10.41 -7.25
N GLY A 71 -5.72 -10.90 -6.43
CA GLY A 71 -5.56 -10.53 -5.02
C GLY A 71 -4.18 -11.03 -4.60
N ASN A 72 -3.32 -10.17 -4.04
CA ASN A 72 -2.12 -10.65 -3.34
C ASN A 72 -2.49 -11.42 -2.07
N VAL A 73 -3.78 -11.40 -1.69
CA VAL A 73 -4.30 -12.26 -0.63
C VAL A 73 -4.19 -13.72 -1.07
N VAL A 74 -3.23 -14.40 -0.49
CA VAL A 74 -3.06 -15.85 -0.67
C VAL A 74 -3.94 -16.53 0.37
N MET A 75 -4.80 -17.41 -0.13
CA MET A 75 -5.59 -18.31 0.71
C MET A 75 -4.96 -19.69 0.66
N ASP A 76 -4.69 -20.25 1.84
CA ASP A 76 -4.21 -21.62 1.98
C ASP A 76 -5.15 -22.42 2.90
N LEU A 77 -5.46 -23.65 2.50
CA LEU A 77 -6.38 -24.54 3.20
C LEU A 77 -5.66 -25.82 3.58
N GLY A 78 -5.26 -25.90 4.85
CA GLY A 78 -4.71 -27.10 5.47
C GLY A 78 -5.79 -27.91 6.15
N ALA A 79 -6.70 -28.52 5.38
CA ALA A 79 -7.85 -29.24 5.92
C ALA A 79 -7.62 -30.76 5.98
N ASN A 80 -8.11 -31.38 7.06
CA ASN A 80 -8.21 -32.83 7.21
C ASN A 80 -9.69 -33.22 7.13
N TYR A 81 -10.02 -34.08 6.18
CA TYR A 81 -11.40 -34.50 5.93
C TYR A 81 -11.58 -36.00 6.14
N LEU A 82 -12.60 -36.35 6.92
CA LEU A 82 -13.13 -37.69 7.08
C LEU A 82 -14.64 -37.65 6.84
N GLU A 83 -15.15 -38.57 6.02
CA GLU A 83 -16.55 -38.56 5.62
C GLU A 83 -17.48 -38.67 6.84
N GLY A 84 -18.44 -37.74 6.94
CA GLY A 84 -19.41 -37.67 8.04
C GLY A 84 -18.88 -37.01 9.33
N GLN A 85 -17.62 -36.55 9.35
CA GLN A 85 -17.06 -35.78 10.46
C GLN A 85 -16.96 -34.29 10.13
N PRO A 86 -16.88 -33.41 11.16
CA PRO A 86 -16.59 -32.00 10.95
C PRO A 86 -15.26 -31.79 10.22
N LEU A 87 -15.19 -30.77 9.36
CA LEU A 87 -13.97 -30.37 8.68
C LEU A 87 -12.98 -29.80 9.70
N GLU A 88 -11.84 -30.45 9.84
CA GLU A 88 -10.75 -30.03 10.72
C GLU A 88 -9.65 -29.31 9.95
N GLY A 89 -8.79 -28.58 10.66
CA GLY A 89 -7.64 -27.88 10.11
C GLY A 89 -7.77 -26.36 10.14
N ASN A 90 -6.93 -25.70 9.34
CA ASN A 90 -6.83 -24.24 9.35
C ASN A 90 -6.98 -23.65 7.95
N LEU A 91 -7.71 -22.54 7.87
CA LEU A 91 -7.74 -21.65 6.72
C LEU A 91 -6.86 -20.44 7.03
N ARG A 92 -5.88 -20.17 6.18
CA ARG A 92 -4.94 -19.05 6.34
C ARG A 92 -5.16 -18.02 5.24
N LEU A 93 -5.30 -16.76 5.64
CA LEU A 93 -5.36 -15.61 4.74
C LEU A 93 -4.09 -14.78 4.94
N LEU A 94 -3.28 -14.66 3.90
CA LEU A 94 -2.07 -13.84 3.91
C LEU A 94 -2.41 -12.43 3.43
N LEU A 95 -2.09 -11.41 4.21
CA LEU A 95 -2.24 -9.99 3.87
C LEU A 95 -0.86 -9.34 3.80
N THR A 96 -0.65 -8.44 2.84
CA THR A 96 0.58 -7.63 2.76
C THR A 96 0.44 -6.35 3.58
N GLU A 97 1.55 -5.79 4.04
CA GLU A 97 1.64 -4.47 4.65
C GLU A 97 0.91 -3.41 3.80
N GLY A 98 0.09 -2.57 4.42
CA GLY A 98 -0.74 -1.57 3.73
C GLY A 98 -2.09 -2.11 3.23
N GLU A 99 -2.37 -3.40 3.38
CA GLU A 99 -3.69 -3.98 3.12
C GLU A 99 -4.58 -4.01 4.37
N LEU A 100 -5.88 -3.79 4.18
CA LEU A 100 -6.91 -3.85 5.20
C LEU A 100 -8.14 -4.59 4.66
N MET A 101 -8.41 -5.76 5.24
CA MET A 101 -9.60 -6.56 4.94
C MET A 101 -10.75 -6.15 5.87
N PRO A 102 -11.95 -5.85 5.35
CA PRO A 102 -13.09 -5.52 6.19
C PRO A 102 -13.43 -6.64 7.18
N SER A 103 -13.65 -6.30 8.44
CA SER A 103 -14.00 -7.29 9.48
C SER A 103 -15.37 -7.94 9.23
N GLU A 104 -16.25 -7.27 8.49
CA GLU A 104 -17.56 -7.76 8.06
C GLU A 104 -17.51 -8.65 6.79
N ALA A 105 -16.32 -8.88 6.21
CA ALA A 105 -16.17 -9.79 5.08
C ALA A 105 -16.69 -11.19 5.45
N LYS A 106 -17.26 -11.90 4.48
CA LYS A 106 -17.84 -13.24 4.69
C LYS A 106 -16.93 -14.30 4.14
N VAL A 107 -16.65 -15.31 4.94
CA VAL A 107 -16.01 -16.56 4.51
C VAL A 107 -17.11 -17.55 4.16
N ILE A 108 -17.14 -18.00 2.91
CA ILE A 108 -18.16 -18.88 2.35
C ILE A 108 -17.50 -20.21 1.98
N PHE A 109 -18.07 -21.31 2.47
CA PHE A 109 -17.70 -22.68 2.14
C PHE A 109 -18.84 -23.31 1.34
N GLU A 110 -18.57 -23.66 0.08
CA GLU A 110 -19.59 -24.09 -0.88
C GLU A 110 -19.22 -25.45 -1.50
N THR A 111 -20.20 -26.35 -1.54
CA THR A 111 -20.18 -27.61 -2.30
C THR A 111 -21.42 -27.66 -3.20
N GLU A 112 -21.60 -28.73 -3.98
CA GLU A 112 -22.82 -28.89 -4.80
C GLU A 112 -24.11 -28.86 -3.97
N ASN A 113 -24.07 -29.38 -2.73
CA ASN A 113 -25.26 -29.62 -1.91
C ASN A 113 -25.37 -28.70 -0.69
N THR A 114 -24.28 -28.09 -0.24
CA THR A 114 -24.23 -27.31 1.01
C THR A 114 -23.46 -26.01 0.85
N ASN A 115 -23.88 -24.99 1.60
CA ASN A 115 -23.24 -23.68 1.64
C ASN A 115 -23.26 -23.17 3.09
N TYR A 116 -22.08 -22.90 3.64
CA TYR A 116 -21.90 -22.29 4.96
C TYR A 116 -21.27 -20.90 4.81
N GLY A 117 -21.71 -19.93 5.61
CA GLY A 117 -21.20 -18.56 5.57
C GLY A 117 -21.00 -18.01 6.97
N TYR A 118 -19.84 -17.43 7.22
CA TYR A 118 -19.44 -16.86 8.51
C TYR A 118 -18.85 -15.46 8.33
N THR A 119 -19.01 -14.61 9.32
CA THR A 119 -18.40 -13.26 9.28
C THR A 119 -16.95 -13.37 9.75
N LEU A 120 -16.01 -12.70 9.07
CA LEU A 120 -14.59 -12.79 9.39
C LEU A 120 -14.28 -12.40 10.83
N ASN A 121 -14.97 -11.38 11.36
CA ASN A 121 -14.89 -10.96 12.75
C ASN A 121 -15.28 -12.05 13.79
N GLU A 122 -16.08 -13.04 13.39
CA GLU A 122 -16.45 -14.16 14.25
C GLU A 122 -15.40 -15.29 14.20
N LEU A 123 -14.55 -15.28 13.18
CA LEU A 123 -13.60 -16.34 12.86
C LEU A 123 -12.16 -16.01 13.28
N VAL A 124 -11.79 -14.73 13.27
CA VAL A 124 -10.43 -14.26 13.49
C VAL A 124 -10.35 -13.53 14.83
N SER A 125 -9.34 -13.88 15.64
CA SER A 125 -9.14 -13.31 16.98
C SER A 125 -8.12 -12.15 17.01
N ASP A 126 -7.63 -11.72 15.86
CA ASP A 126 -6.67 -10.63 15.74
C ASP A 126 -7.23 -9.27 16.14
N GLU A 127 -6.35 -8.30 16.37
CA GLU A 127 -6.74 -6.91 16.62
C GLU A 127 -7.43 -6.30 15.38
N ILE A 128 -8.57 -5.67 15.64
CA ILE A 128 -9.34 -4.89 14.67
C ILE A 128 -8.81 -3.47 14.67
N ILE A 129 -8.50 -2.96 13.46
CA ILE A 129 -7.99 -1.62 13.24
C ILE A 129 -8.91 -0.85 12.29
N GLU A 130 -9.00 0.46 12.46
CA GLU A 130 -9.80 1.36 11.60
C GLU A 130 -8.96 1.89 10.44
N GLY A 131 -9.52 1.90 9.23
CA GLY A 131 -8.86 2.46 8.06
C GLY A 131 -9.64 2.31 6.77
N ASP A 132 -9.05 2.78 5.66
CA ASP A 132 -9.60 2.58 4.32
C ASP A 132 -9.38 1.14 3.87
N TYR A 133 -10.44 0.48 3.39
CA TYR A 133 -10.34 -0.89 2.93
C TYR A 133 -9.50 -0.96 1.66
N TYR A 134 -8.49 -1.83 1.68
CA TYR A 134 -7.60 -1.98 0.55
C TYR A 134 -7.08 -3.40 0.47
N ILE A 135 -7.25 -4.01 -0.70
CA ILE A 135 -6.63 -5.28 -1.05
C ILE A 135 -6.05 -5.12 -2.44
N SER A 136 -4.77 -5.42 -2.62
CA SER A 136 -4.07 -5.28 -3.89
C SER A 136 -4.80 -6.06 -4.97
N GLY A 137 -5.09 -5.40 -6.10
CA GLY A 137 -5.81 -6.00 -7.23
C GLY A 137 -7.34 -6.07 -7.08
N LYS A 138 -7.91 -5.59 -5.97
CA LYS A 138 -9.37 -5.54 -5.74
C LYS A 138 -9.86 -4.10 -5.58
N SER A 139 -11.09 -3.85 -6.01
CA SER A 139 -11.68 -2.51 -5.99
C SER A 139 -12.64 -2.37 -4.81
N LEU A 140 -12.11 -2.56 -3.60
CA LEU A 140 -12.89 -2.37 -2.38
C LEU A 140 -13.18 -0.89 -2.17
N LEU A 141 -14.40 -0.58 -1.74
CA LEU A 141 -14.83 0.77 -1.41
C LEU A 141 -15.22 0.81 0.07
N GLY A 142 -14.93 1.92 0.72
CA GLY A 142 -15.31 2.17 2.11
C GLY A 142 -14.13 2.18 3.06
N SER A 143 -14.45 2.48 4.30
CA SER A 143 -13.52 2.61 5.42
C SER A 143 -14.22 2.10 6.67
N GLY A 144 -13.48 1.52 7.59
CA GLY A 144 -14.04 1.04 8.85
C GLY A 144 -13.15 0.01 9.54
N PRO A 145 -13.71 -0.77 10.46
CA PRO A 145 -12.99 -1.81 11.20
C PRO A 145 -12.60 -2.97 10.29
N GLY A 146 -11.32 -3.32 10.29
CA GLY A 146 -10.78 -4.42 9.51
C GLY A 146 -9.59 -5.11 10.15
N PHE A 147 -9.10 -6.14 9.47
CA PHE A 147 -7.89 -6.87 9.81
C PHE A 147 -6.81 -6.55 8.79
N GLY A 148 -5.64 -6.13 9.28
CA GLY A 148 -4.50 -5.77 8.43
C GLY A 148 -3.28 -5.38 9.24
N ILE A 149 -2.28 -4.86 8.56
CA ILE A 149 -1.08 -4.22 9.12
C ILE A 149 -0.87 -2.91 8.39
N GLN A 150 -0.78 -1.81 9.15
CA GLN A 150 -0.51 -0.50 8.58
C GLN A 150 0.86 -0.52 7.90
N GLY A 151 0.92 0.00 6.68
CA GLY A 151 2.16 0.11 5.97
C GLY A 151 2.74 1.50 5.93
N GLN A 152 4.03 1.57 5.61
CA GLN A 152 4.78 2.82 5.56
C GLN A 152 4.72 3.42 4.16
N GLY A 153 4.17 4.63 4.05
CA GLY A 153 4.14 5.44 2.86
C GLY A 153 5.01 6.69 3.02
N ALA A 154 5.44 7.25 1.91
CA ALA A 154 6.12 8.54 1.86
C ALA A 154 5.20 9.57 1.21
N LEU A 155 4.67 10.50 1.99
CA LEU A 155 4.03 11.68 1.41
C LEU A 155 5.12 12.63 0.91
N ASN A 156 4.90 13.16 -0.28
CA ASN A 156 5.77 14.15 -0.90
C ASN A 156 5.06 15.50 -0.85
N PRO A 157 5.05 16.17 0.32
CA PRO A 157 4.34 17.43 0.46
C PRO A 157 4.95 18.51 -0.43
N THR A 158 4.16 19.55 -0.69
CA THR A 158 4.67 20.77 -1.30
C THR A 158 5.56 21.50 -0.31
N VAL A 159 6.78 21.79 -0.72
CA VAL A 159 7.76 22.59 0.01
C VAL A 159 7.78 24.00 -0.55
N TYR A 160 7.48 24.97 0.30
CA TYR A 160 7.53 26.40 0.01
C TYR A 160 8.91 26.95 0.37
N PHE A 161 9.40 27.91 -0.41
CA PHE A 161 10.67 28.59 -0.15
C PHE A 161 10.67 30.01 -0.73
N SER A 162 11.65 30.81 -0.32
CA SER A 162 11.87 32.15 -0.86
C SER A 162 13.27 32.31 -1.45
N LEU A 163 13.36 32.91 -2.63
CA LEU A 163 14.61 33.20 -3.32
C LEU A 163 14.84 34.71 -3.40
N LYS A 164 16.06 35.14 -3.07
CA LYS A 164 16.52 36.53 -3.22
C LYS A 164 17.33 36.68 -4.51
N ILE A 165 16.88 37.54 -5.42
CA ILE A 165 17.63 37.87 -6.65
C ILE A 165 18.57 39.05 -6.39
N VAL A 166 19.87 38.83 -6.65
CA VAL A 166 20.92 39.83 -6.55
C VAL A 166 21.38 40.19 -7.97
N SER A 167 21.13 41.44 -8.37
CA SER A 167 21.67 41.97 -9.63
C SER A 167 23.05 42.53 -9.36
N THR A 168 24.08 42.00 -10.03
CA THR A 168 25.41 42.61 -9.99
C THR A 168 25.39 43.79 -10.96
N SER A 169 25.07 44.99 -10.45
CA SER A 169 25.25 46.21 -11.22
C SER A 169 26.75 46.41 -11.47
N GLU A 170 27.16 46.49 -12.74
CA GLU A 170 28.53 46.76 -13.18
C GLU A 170 28.99 48.17 -12.74
N THR A 171 29.26 48.38 -11.45
CA THR A 171 29.87 49.61 -10.94
C THR A 171 31.38 49.63 -11.22
N SER A 172 31.99 48.48 -11.51
CA SER A 172 33.44 48.35 -11.67
C SER A 172 34.00 48.86 -13.00
N ALA A 173 33.15 49.18 -13.99
CA ALA A 173 33.61 49.70 -15.29
C ALA A 173 33.76 51.23 -15.34
N ILE A 174 33.28 51.95 -14.31
CA ILE A 174 33.33 53.41 -14.27
C ILE A 174 34.61 53.91 -13.58
N GLU A 175 35.17 53.19 -12.61
CA GLU A 175 36.42 53.59 -11.94
C GLU A 175 37.63 53.53 -12.88
N GLU A 176 37.69 52.55 -13.79
CA GLU A 176 38.82 52.43 -14.75
C GLU A 176 38.80 53.53 -15.84
N GLN A 177 37.64 54.13 -16.13
CA GLN A 177 37.56 55.29 -17.04
C GLN A 177 37.84 56.63 -16.33
N ILE A 178 37.68 56.72 -15.01
CA ILE A 178 37.97 57.94 -14.26
C ILE A 178 39.49 58.12 -14.07
N ASP A 179 40.24 57.05 -13.84
CA ASP A 179 41.71 57.13 -13.72
C ASP A 179 42.39 57.49 -15.05
N ALA A 180 41.84 57.04 -16.19
CA ALA A 180 42.33 57.44 -17.51
C ALA A 180 42.06 58.91 -17.86
N ILE A 181 41.03 59.54 -17.28
CA ILE A 181 40.72 60.97 -17.49
C ILE A 181 41.57 61.87 -16.57
N ILE A 182 42.03 61.36 -15.41
CA ILE A 182 42.85 62.15 -14.48
C ILE A 182 44.33 62.19 -14.91
N GLU A 183 44.83 61.19 -15.63
CA GLU A 183 46.24 61.15 -16.06
C GLU A 183 46.56 62.12 -17.23
N ASP A 184 45.57 62.51 -18.04
CA ASP A 184 45.77 63.40 -19.21
C ASP A 184 45.63 64.91 -18.88
N VAL A 185 45.33 65.27 -17.63
CA VAL A 185 45.12 66.68 -17.20
C VAL A 185 46.42 67.33 -16.67
N ASN A 186 47.52 66.59 -16.53
CA ASN A 186 48.72 67.10 -15.86
C ASN A 186 49.84 67.67 -16.76
N GLU A 187 49.62 67.81 -18.07
CA GLU A 187 50.65 68.38 -18.98
C GLU A 187 50.29 69.68 -19.72
N SER A 188 49.17 70.34 -19.41
CA SER A 188 48.85 71.60 -20.10
C SER A 188 48.04 72.59 -19.23
N GLY A 189 48.77 73.56 -18.68
CA GLY A 189 48.39 74.96 -18.46
C GLY A 189 46.93 75.31 -18.13
N ALA A 190 46.72 75.71 -16.86
CA ALA A 190 45.75 76.69 -16.37
C ALA A 190 44.50 76.94 -17.25
N ILE A 191 43.48 76.10 -17.08
CA ILE A 191 42.12 76.36 -17.57
C ILE A 191 41.26 76.81 -16.39
N SER A 192 40.55 77.93 -16.59
CA SER A 192 39.66 78.61 -15.66
C SER A 192 38.50 77.72 -15.18
N LEU A 193 38.45 77.45 -13.87
CA LEU A 193 37.41 76.71 -13.14
C LEU A 193 36.12 77.55 -12.99
N GLY A 194 35.46 77.88 -14.10
CA GLY A 194 34.23 78.69 -14.10
C GLY A 194 33.06 78.14 -14.93
N ASP A 195 33.31 77.41 -16.03
CA ASP A 195 32.25 77.21 -17.04
C ASP A 195 32.17 75.79 -17.66
N VAL A 196 32.79 74.76 -17.05
CA VAL A 196 32.78 73.38 -17.61
C VAL A 196 32.12 72.34 -16.69
N VAL A 197 31.31 72.77 -15.72
CA VAL A 197 30.53 71.84 -14.86
C VAL A 197 29.03 71.84 -15.19
N SER A 198 28.58 72.49 -16.27
CA SER A 198 27.14 72.66 -16.54
C SER A 198 26.51 71.70 -17.56
N ASN A 199 27.27 70.78 -18.20
CA ASN A 199 26.69 69.86 -19.19
C ASN A 199 26.86 68.36 -18.90
N PHE A 200 27.35 67.96 -17.73
CA PHE A 200 27.35 66.56 -17.30
C PHE A 200 26.35 66.24 -16.18
N PHE A 201 25.75 67.28 -15.57
CA PHE A 201 24.77 67.18 -14.48
C PHE A 201 23.38 67.74 -14.83
N LEU A 202 22.93 67.52 -16.08
CA LEU A 202 21.55 67.85 -16.51
C LEU A 202 20.77 66.67 -17.09
N SER A 203 21.11 65.43 -16.72
CA SER A 203 20.20 64.28 -16.89
C SER A 203 19.98 63.45 -15.62
N LEU A 204 20.55 63.85 -14.49
CA LEU A 204 20.20 63.28 -13.20
C LEU A 204 19.18 64.22 -12.56
N THR A 205 17.90 63.91 -12.79
CA THR A 205 16.84 64.36 -11.90
C THR A 205 17.26 64.08 -10.46
N PRO A 206 17.14 65.03 -9.52
CA PRO A 206 17.33 64.78 -8.11
C PRO A 206 16.07 64.06 -7.60
N THR A 207 15.82 62.87 -8.12
CA THR A 207 15.04 61.88 -7.39
C THR A 207 16.00 61.36 -6.35
N GLY A 208 15.79 61.78 -5.10
CA GLY A 208 16.49 61.20 -3.98
C GLY A 208 16.55 59.68 -4.15
N ASN A 209 17.68 59.09 -3.80
CA ASN A 209 17.79 57.65 -3.64
C ASN A 209 16.75 57.21 -2.60
N VAL A 210 15.52 57.05 -3.05
CA VAL A 210 14.70 55.93 -2.65
C VAL A 210 15.50 54.76 -3.17
N VAL A 211 16.38 54.23 -2.32
CA VAL A 211 16.62 52.80 -2.33
C VAL A 211 15.21 52.24 -2.14
N LEU A 212 14.53 51.96 -3.25
CA LEU A 212 13.46 51.00 -3.19
C LEU A 212 14.19 49.74 -2.78
N GLU A 213 14.12 49.42 -1.48
CA GLU A 213 14.03 48.04 -1.02
C GLU A 213 12.79 47.44 -1.71
N SER A 214 12.85 47.30 -3.03
CA SER A 214 12.02 46.32 -3.71
C SER A 214 12.59 45.01 -3.20
N ASN A 215 11.85 44.39 -2.28
CA ASN A 215 12.08 43.02 -1.87
C ASN A 215 12.18 42.16 -3.14
N ASN A 216 13.41 41.93 -3.61
CA ASN A 216 13.73 41.02 -4.71
C ASN A 216 13.57 39.56 -4.24
N GLU A 217 12.54 39.31 -3.45
CA GLU A 217 12.20 38.01 -2.91
C GLU A 217 11.07 37.42 -3.74
N ILE A 218 11.31 36.24 -4.29
CA ILE A 218 10.34 35.48 -5.05
C ILE A 218 9.99 34.24 -4.24
N GLN A 219 8.70 34.01 -4.04
CA GLN A 219 8.22 32.78 -3.41
C GLN A 219 8.09 31.68 -4.47
N GLY A 220 8.51 30.48 -4.11
CA GLY A 220 8.42 29.28 -4.94
C GLY A 220 7.82 28.12 -4.16
N GLU A 221 7.36 27.13 -4.91
CA GLU A 221 6.87 25.86 -4.40
C GLU A 221 7.49 24.72 -5.23
N VAL A 222 7.88 23.64 -4.56
CA VAL A 222 8.52 22.46 -5.16
C VAL A 222 8.02 21.21 -4.47
N SER A 223 7.99 20.08 -5.18
CA SER A 223 7.81 18.76 -4.56
C SER A 223 8.78 17.77 -5.20
N SER A 224 8.92 16.57 -4.62
CA SER A 224 9.80 15.54 -5.18
C SER A 224 9.46 15.12 -6.61
N GLN A 225 8.24 15.41 -7.06
CA GLN A 225 7.77 15.13 -8.42
C GLN A 225 7.76 16.36 -9.33
N ASN A 226 7.83 17.58 -8.77
CA ASN A 226 7.66 18.82 -9.50
C ASN A 226 8.75 19.84 -9.13
N ASN A 227 9.68 20.06 -10.06
CA ASN A 227 10.76 21.02 -9.90
C ASN A 227 10.28 22.45 -10.17
N TYR A 228 10.84 23.43 -9.46
CA TYR A 228 10.62 24.85 -9.74
C TYR A 228 11.75 25.38 -10.63
N VAL A 229 11.41 26.09 -11.71
CA VAL A 229 12.38 26.63 -12.67
C VAL A 229 12.25 28.14 -12.77
N LEU A 230 13.33 28.85 -12.48
CA LEU A 230 13.43 30.30 -12.57
C LEU A 230 14.47 30.69 -13.63
N THR A 231 14.05 31.41 -14.66
CA THR A 231 14.97 31.98 -15.66
C THR A 231 15.48 33.33 -15.19
N LEU A 232 16.80 33.45 -15.08
CA LEU A 232 17.50 34.67 -14.72
C LEU A 232 17.83 35.49 -15.98
N SER A 233 18.06 36.79 -15.81
CA SER A 233 18.71 37.63 -16.83
C SER A 233 20.23 37.58 -16.66
N ASP A 234 20.95 37.96 -17.71
CA ASP A 234 22.41 38.08 -17.66
C ASP A 234 22.83 38.97 -16.46
N ASN A 235 23.88 38.54 -15.73
CA ASN A 235 24.41 39.19 -14.53
C ASN A 235 23.52 39.13 -13.27
N GLN A 236 22.48 38.28 -13.23
CA GLN A 236 21.73 37.99 -12.02
C GLN A 236 22.23 36.73 -11.31
N THR A 237 22.28 36.78 -9.98
CA THR A 237 22.44 35.61 -9.12
C THR A 237 21.20 35.44 -8.24
N VAL A 238 21.01 34.23 -7.73
CA VAL A 238 19.93 33.93 -6.80
C VAL A 238 20.52 33.27 -5.56
N GLU A 239 19.96 33.62 -4.41
CA GLU A 239 20.31 33.06 -3.11
C GLU A 239 19.03 32.60 -2.42
N LEU A 240 19.07 31.45 -1.74
CA LEU A 240 17.98 31.03 -0.87
C LEU A 240 17.91 31.98 0.34
N VAL A 241 16.71 32.44 0.67
CA VAL A 241 16.48 33.18 1.92
C VAL A 241 16.53 32.19 3.07
N SER A 242 17.52 32.30 3.95
CA SER A 242 17.68 31.34 5.04
C SER A 242 16.48 31.27 5.97
N GLY A 243 16.07 30.04 6.31
CA GLY A 243 14.90 29.76 7.14
C GLY A 243 13.56 29.98 6.43
N SER A 244 13.55 30.09 5.10
CA SER A 244 12.31 30.24 4.32
C SER A 244 11.68 28.92 3.89
N VAL A 245 12.40 27.81 4.04
CA VAL A 245 11.95 26.49 3.59
C VAL A 245 10.94 25.93 4.60
N ARG A 246 9.75 25.54 4.13
CA ARG A 246 8.69 25.00 4.98
C ARG A 246 7.66 24.20 4.20
N THR A 247 6.94 23.30 4.88
CA THR A 247 5.69 22.71 4.37
C THR A 247 4.49 23.53 4.87
N GLU A 248 3.26 23.05 4.61
CA GLU A 248 2.06 23.65 5.23
C GLU A 248 2.09 23.57 6.76
N ASN A 249 2.75 22.55 7.31
CA ASN A 249 2.65 22.21 8.73
C ASN A 249 3.93 22.47 9.53
N PHE A 250 5.11 22.47 8.88
CA PHE A 250 6.40 22.51 9.56
C PHE A 250 7.41 23.40 8.84
N ASP A 251 8.24 24.11 9.60
CA ASP A 251 9.45 24.75 9.06
C ASP A 251 10.53 23.68 8.84
N LEU A 252 11.25 23.76 7.73
CA LEU A 252 12.31 22.82 7.35
C LEU A 252 13.68 23.50 7.39
N GLU A 253 14.73 22.68 7.46
CA GLU A 253 16.10 23.16 7.28
C GLU A 253 16.33 23.55 5.81
N ASP A 254 17.21 24.52 5.56
CA ASP A 254 17.50 25.03 4.21
C ASP A 254 18.04 23.92 3.29
N GLU A 255 18.70 22.92 3.86
CA GLU A 255 19.23 21.74 3.19
C GLU A 255 18.15 20.83 2.58
N ALA A 256 16.87 20.99 2.97
CA ALA A 256 15.76 20.22 2.40
C ALA A 256 15.49 20.57 0.92
N ILE A 257 16.09 21.64 0.39
CA ILE A 257 16.02 21.98 -1.02
C ILE A 257 17.42 22.07 -1.64
N THR A 258 17.51 21.68 -2.91
CA THR A 258 18.73 21.78 -3.72
C THR A 258 18.52 22.78 -4.85
N LEU A 259 19.43 23.75 -4.95
CA LEU A 259 19.48 24.70 -6.07
C LEU A 259 20.55 24.25 -7.06
N SER A 260 20.16 24.06 -8.31
CA SER A 260 21.08 23.77 -9.42
C SER A 260 20.94 24.82 -10.52
N ARG A 261 22.02 25.05 -11.27
CA ARG A 261 22.05 26.01 -12.39
C ARG A 261 22.30 25.28 -13.69
N GLU A 262 21.42 25.49 -14.66
CA GLU A 262 21.56 25.02 -16.03
C GLU A 262 21.38 26.22 -16.97
N ASP A 263 22.46 26.62 -17.65
CA ASP A 263 22.51 27.85 -18.45
C ASP A 263 22.08 29.09 -17.65
N ASN A 264 20.94 29.69 -18.03
CA ASN A 264 20.35 30.85 -17.37
C ASN A 264 19.18 30.48 -16.44
N ASN A 265 18.94 29.18 -16.23
CA ASN A 265 17.87 28.69 -15.36
C ASN A 265 18.44 28.24 -14.02
N ILE A 266 17.71 28.58 -12.96
CA ILE A 266 17.86 27.97 -11.64
C ILE A 266 16.75 26.94 -11.50
N ILE A 267 17.13 25.71 -11.17
CA ILE A 267 16.22 24.61 -10.92
C ILE A 267 16.29 24.31 -9.42
N VAL A 268 15.16 24.46 -8.75
CA VAL A 268 15.00 24.10 -7.34
C VAL A 268 14.30 22.75 -7.27
N THR A 269 14.92 21.83 -6.54
CA THR A 269 14.41 20.47 -6.32
C THR A 269 14.37 20.17 -4.82
N THR A 270 13.57 19.20 -4.42
CA THR A 270 13.57 18.67 -3.05
C THR A 270 13.40 17.15 -3.10
N ASP A 271 14.06 16.44 -2.20
CA ASP A 271 13.84 15.01 -1.93
C ASP A 271 13.09 14.80 -0.60
N TYR A 272 12.60 15.89 0.01
CA TYR A 272 11.87 15.85 1.27
C TYR A 272 10.58 15.02 1.14
N SER A 273 10.41 14.09 2.07
CA SER A 273 9.21 13.28 2.21
C SER A 273 8.87 13.07 3.68
N GLU A 274 7.58 13.08 4.00
CA GLU A 274 7.08 12.77 5.34
C GLU A 274 6.67 11.29 5.40
N GLY A 275 7.23 10.56 6.36
CA GLY A 275 6.80 9.19 6.64
C GLY A 275 5.37 9.19 7.18
N GLN A 276 4.49 8.45 6.54
CA GLN A 276 3.13 8.21 7.02
C GLN A 276 2.86 6.72 7.12
N THR A 277 1.97 6.35 8.04
CA THR A 277 1.49 4.98 8.16
C THR A 277 0.02 4.93 7.78
N GLY A 278 -0.37 3.92 7.01
CA GLY A 278 -1.74 3.84 6.53
C GLY A 278 -2.06 2.55 5.78
N PHE A 279 -3.22 2.54 5.14
CA PHE A 279 -3.66 1.49 4.25
C PHE A 279 -3.89 2.09 2.87
N GLY A 280 -3.72 1.27 1.84
CA GLY A 280 -3.83 1.71 0.46
C GLY A 280 -2.56 1.43 -0.34
N LYS A 281 -2.69 1.67 -1.64
CA LYS A 281 -1.63 1.42 -2.62
C LYS A 281 -0.31 2.13 -2.27
N ASP A 282 -0.40 3.33 -1.70
CA ASP A 282 0.76 4.16 -1.37
C ASP A 282 1.48 3.73 -0.07
N TYR A 283 0.91 2.75 0.64
CA TYR A 283 1.42 2.19 1.89
C TYR A 283 1.83 0.71 1.74
N LEU A 284 1.87 0.18 0.52
CA LEU A 284 2.25 -1.21 0.30
C LEU A 284 3.71 -1.44 0.65
N GLY A 285 3.95 -2.37 1.58
CA GLY A 285 5.29 -2.75 2.04
C GLY A 285 5.59 -4.23 1.81
N SER A 286 6.55 -4.76 2.56
CA SER A 286 7.04 -6.15 2.42
C SER A 286 6.66 -7.06 3.57
N ASP A 287 6.19 -6.50 4.68
CA ASP A 287 5.75 -7.30 5.82
C ASP A 287 4.45 -8.02 5.48
N GLU A 288 4.24 -9.18 6.09
CA GLU A 288 3.06 -10.02 5.85
C GLU A 288 2.34 -10.32 7.18
N LYS A 289 1.01 -10.37 7.13
CA LYS A 289 0.15 -10.78 8.25
C LYS A 289 -0.66 -12.00 7.84
N ILE A 290 -0.65 -13.04 8.68
CA ILE A 290 -1.44 -14.25 8.47
C ILE A 290 -2.64 -14.19 9.41
N LEU A 291 -3.85 -14.17 8.85
CA LEU A 291 -5.07 -14.41 9.60
C LEU A 291 -5.36 -15.91 9.58
N GLU A 292 -5.34 -16.55 10.74
CA GLU A 292 -5.59 -17.98 10.89
C GLU A 292 -7.02 -18.23 11.42
N ILE A 293 -7.74 -19.11 10.73
CA ILE A 293 -9.12 -19.52 11.05
C ILE A 293 -9.12 -21.01 11.30
N HIS A 294 -9.44 -21.41 12.54
CA HIS A 294 -9.56 -22.82 12.93
C HIS A 294 -10.93 -23.37 12.52
N LEU A 295 -10.94 -24.34 11.61
CA LEU A 295 -12.15 -24.88 10.98
C LEU A 295 -12.95 -25.80 11.92
N GLU A 296 -12.26 -26.45 12.86
CA GLU A 296 -12.84 -27.32 13.87
C GLU A 296 -13.92 -26.63 14.72
N ASN A 297 -13.78 -25.32 14.95
CA ASN A 297 -14.74 -24.52 15.71
C ASN A 297 -16.05 -24.28 14.96
N LEU A 298 -16.09 -24.54 13.65
CA LEU A 298 -17.24 -24.24 12.78
C LEU A 298 -18.21 -25.41 12.67
N ASN A 299 -17.78 -26.62 13.08
CA ASN A 299 -18.57 -27.84 13.08
C ASN A 299 -19.27 -28.13 11.72
N MET A 300 -18.58 -27.83 10.62
CA MET A 300 -19.11 -28.01 9.26
C MET A 300 -18.93 -29.45 8.79
N VAL A 301 -19.99 -30.08 8.30
CA VAL A 301 -19.92 -31.45 7.77
C VAL A 301 -20.23 -31.42 6.28
N PHE A 302 -19.34 -31.97 5.47
CA PHE A 302 -19.46 -32.00 4.01
C PHE A 302 -19.56 -33.44 3.48
N GLU A 303 -20.24 -33.61 2.35
CA GLU A 303 -20.15 -34.83 1.53
C GLU A 303 -18.88 -34.79 0.67
N PRO A 304 -18.34 -35.95 0.23
CA PRO A 304 -17.22 -35.98 -0.69
C PRO A 304 -17.53 -35.22 -1.99
N GLY A 305 -16.61 -34.39 -2.47
CA GLY A 305 -16.85 -33.55 -3.64
C GLY A 305 -15.91 -32.35 -3.75
N GLU A 306 -16.21 -31.43 -4.68
CA GLU A 306 -15.49 -30.15 -4.79
C GLU A 306 -15.97 -29.19 -3.70
N LEU A 307 -15.02 -28.69 -2.90
CA LEU A 307 -15.21 -27.64 -1.92
C LEU A 307 -14.58 -26.35 -2.45
N LYS A 308 -15.41 -25.32 -2.66
CA LYS A 308 -14.97 -23.96 -2.91
C LYS A 308 -15.02 -23.15 -1.62
N VAL A 309 -13.91 -22.52 -1.27
CA VAL A 309 -13.82 -21.55 -0.18
C VAL A 309 -13.62 -20.17 -0.78
N SER A 310 -14.39 -19.18 -0.36
CA SER A 310 -14.23 -17.80 -0.82
C SER A 310 -14.37 -16.78 0.30
N VAL A 311 -13.67 -15.66 0.17
CA VAL A 311 -13.87 -14.46 1.00
C VAL A 311 -14.55 -13.41 0.14
N VAL A 312 -15.69 -12.90 0.60
CA VAL A 312 -16.54 -11.97 -0.15
C VAL A 312 -16.87 -10.75 0.70
N TYR A 313 -16.80 -9.56 0.10
CA TYR A 313 -17.24 -8.31 0.71
C TYR A 313 -18.04 -7.50 -0.31
N ASP A 314 -19.20 -6.96 0.07
CA ASP A 314 -20.09 -6.18 -0.82
C ASP A 314 -20.35 -6.80 -2.21
N LEU A 315 -20.49 -8.14 -2.23
CA LEU A 315 -20.68 -8.96 -3.45
C LEU A 315 -19.44 -9.11 -4.35
N GLU A 316 -18.30 -8.53 -3.98
CA GLU A 316 -17.01 -8.74 -4.64
C GLU A 316 -16.26 -9.92 -3.99
N GLU A 317 -15.89 -10.91 -4.80
CA GLU A 317 -15.02 -12.00 -4.36
C GLU A 317 -13.58 -11.49 -4.23
N ILE A 318 -13.07 -11.43 -3.00
CA ILE A 318 -11.71 -11.00 -2.71
C ILE A 318 -10.72 -12.09 -3.12
N VAL A 319 -10.93 -13.30 -2.60
CA VAL A 319 -10.08 -14.47 -2.88
C VAL A 319 -10.94 -15.72 -2.84
N SER A 320 -10.59 -16.72 -3.65
CA SER A 320 -11.19 -18.04 -3.59
C SER A 320 -10.18 -19.15 -3.86
N LEU A 321 -10.48 -20.33 -3.34
CA LEU A 321 -9.74 -21.56 -3.53
C LEU A 321 -10.75 -22.70 -3.73
N SER A 322 -10.44 -23.63 -4.64
CA SER A 322 -11.19 -24.88 -4.77
C SER A 322 -10.29 -26.06 -4.43
N THR A 323 -10.82 -27.03 -3.69
CA THR A 323 -10.16 -28.31 -3.40
C THR A 323 -11.17 -29.46 -3.55
N THR A 324 -10.68 -30.70 -3.63
CA THR A 324 -11.53 -31.90 -3.66
C THR A 324 -11.42 -32.65 -2.34
N LEU A 325 -12.57 -32.87 -1.70
CA LEU A 325 -12.69 -33.68 -0.49
C LEU A 325 -12.81 -35.16 -0.90
N GLU A 326 -11.72 -35.91 -0.74
CA GLU A 326 -11.73 -37.36 -0.95
C GLU A 326 -12.24 -38.06 0.31
N GLY A 327 -13.39 -38.72 0.22
CA GLY A 327 -13.95 -39.55 1.29
C GLY A 327 -13.06 -40.74 1.60
N LYS A 328 -12.07 -40.56 2.48
CA LYS A 328 -11.37 -41.68 3.09
C LYS A 328 -12.31 -42.27 4.13
N ILE A 329 -12.95 -43.37 3.75
CA ILE A 329 -13.71 -44.19 4.69
C ILE A 329 -12.71 -44.67 5.74
N SER A 330 -12.89 -44.25 6.99
CA SER A 330 -12.07 -44.73 8.11
C SER A 330 -12.28 -46.24 8.25
N GLU A 331 -11.29 -47.03 7.84
CA GLU A 331 -11.36 -48.50 7.83
C GLU A 331 -11.40 -49.14 9.24
N GLU A 332 -11.40 -48.36 10.32
CA GLU A 332 -11.28 -48.85 11.70
C GLU A 332 -12.60 -49.19 12.42
N GLN A 333 -13.75 -49.15 11.75
CA GLN A 333 -15.03 -49.61 12.32
C GLN A 333 -15.68 -50.77 11.55
N GLN A 334 -14.89 -51.81 11.20
CA GLN A 334 -15.45 -53.16 11.08
C GLN A 334 -15.31 -53.90 12.42
N VAL A 335 -16.22 -53.60 13.35
CA VAL A 335 -16.38 -54.43 14.56
C VAL A 335 -16.87 -55.81 14.11
N ILE A 336 -16.01 -56.80 14.30
CA ILE A 336 -16.28 -58.23 14.19
C ILE A 336 -17.49 -58.56 15.06
N GLN A 337 -18.65 -58.79 14.44
CA GLN A 337 -19.78 -59.43 15.12
C GLN A 337 -19.46 -60.92 15.29
N THR A 338 -18.98 -61.29 16.47
CA THR A 338 -18.99 -62.68 16.94
C THR A 338 -20.43 -63.10 17.22
N PRO A 339 -20.91 -64.26 16.74
CA PRO A 339 -22.27 -64.72 17.02
C PRO A 339 -22.33 -65.20 18.48
N ILE A 340 -22.94 -64.40 19.35
CA ILE A 340 -23.33 -64.84 20.69
C ILE A 340 -24.76 -65.36 20.61
N SER A 341 -24.86 -66.67 20.74
CA SER A 341 -26.08 -67.42 21.01
C SER A 341 -26.76 -66.94 22.29
N GLU A 342 -28.07 -66.72 22.17
CA GLU A 342 -29.11 -67.16 23.10
C GLU A 342 -28.87 -66.86 24.59
N ILE A 343 -29.56 -65.85 25.14
CA ILE A 343 -30.17 -65.85 26.49
C ILE A 343 -31.00 -64.56 26.68
N ILE A 344 -32.31 -64.77 26.70
CA ILE A 344 -33.35 -64.21 27.61
C ILE A 344 -33.78 -62.74 27.47
N GLU A 345 -35.08 -62.59 27.20
CA GLU A 345 -35.96 -61.43 27.35
C GLU A 345 -35.84 -60.75 28.74
N GLU A 346 -35.76 -59.42 28.78
CA GLU A 346 -36.73 -58.60 29.53
C GLU A 346 -36.55 -57.09 29.25
N GLU A 347 -37.68 -56.48 28.91
CA GLU A 347 -38.15 -55.08 28.99
C GLU A 347 -37.20 -53.87 28.78
N ASP A 348 -37.61 -53.04 27.80
CA ASP A 348 -37.31 -51.60 27.69
C ASP A 348 -37.58 -50.85 29.00
N PRO A 349 -36.76 -49.84 29.33
CA PRO A 349 -37.24 -48.49 29.07
C PRO A 349 -36.17 -47.50 28.57
N ILE A 350 -36.55 -46.75 27.53
CA ILE A 350 -36.27 -45.31 27.31
C ILE A 350 -34.82 -44.86 27.57
N ALA A 351 -34.03 -44.81 26.50
CA ALA A 351 -32.74 -44.14 26.48
C ALA A 351 -32.91 -42.62 26.67
N GLU A 352 -32.37 -42.09 27.77
CA GLU A 352 -32.08 -40.68 27.95
C GLU A 352 -30.97 -40.23 26.98
N PRO A 353 -31.00 -38.98 26.48
CA PRO A 353 -29.97 -38.47 25.58
C PRO A 353 -28.60 -38.40 26.29
N ILE A 354 -27.60 -38.96 25.63
CA ILE A 354 -26.19 -38.91 26.02
C ILE A 354 -25.76 -37.44 26.15
N GLN A 355 -25.61 -36.97 27.39
CA GLN A 355 -24.97 -35.68 27.68
C GLN A 355 -23.48 -35.85 27.47
N GLN A 356 -22.90 -35.10 26.51
CA GLN A 356 -21.46 -34.94 26.43
C GLN A 356 -20.96 -34.29 27.73
N PRO A 357 -19.90 -34.79 28.37
CA PRO A 357 -19.35 -34.18 29.57
C PRO A 357 -18.76 -32.81 29.21
N THR A 358 -19.45 -31.74 29.62
CA THR A 358 -18.90 -30.39 29.58
C THR A 358 -17.83 -30.28 30.66
N THR A 359 -16.58 -30.44 30.26
CA THR A 359 -15.44 -30.31 31.17
C THR A 359 -15.16 -28.83 31.42
N GLU A 360 -15.64 -28.30 32.55
CA GLU A 360 -15.41 -26.90 32.95
C GLU A 360 -14.25 -26.77 33.94
N LEU A 361 -13.28 -25.90 33.63
CA LEU A 361 -12.22 -25.50 34.56
C LEU A 361 -12.84 -24.67 35.71
N LYS A 362 -12.83 -25.21 36.93
CA LYS A 362 -13.42 -24.51 38.08
C LYS A 362 -12.53 -23.34 38.53
N GLY A 363 -13.17 -22.21 38.83
CA GLY A 363 -12.51 -21.06 39.46
C GLY A 363 -11.93 -20.02 38.50
N LEU A 364 -12.29 -20.07 37.22
CA LEU A 364 -11.91 -19.04 36.24
C LEU A 364 -12.65 -17.71 36.51
N PRO A 365 -11.95 -16.57 36.47
CA PRO A 365 -12.59 -15.25 36.52
C PRO A 365 -13.44 -15.02 35.27
N THR A 366 -14.54 -14.27 35.42
CA THR A 366 -15.51 -14.02 34.34
C THR A 366 -14.98 -13.11 33.23
N GLY A 367 -13.87 -12.39 33.47
CA GLY A 367 -13.29 -11.44 32.50
C GLY A 367 -12.48 -12.08 31.37
N LEU A 368 -12.17 -13.38 31.45
CA LEU A 368 -11.46 -14.08 30.37
C LEU A 368 -12.35 -14.29 29.15
N THR A 369 -11.78 -14.14 27.95
CA THR A 369 -12.46 -14.45 26.69
C THR A 369 -12.60 -15.96 26.52
N ASP A 370 -13.54 -16.41 25.69
CA ASP A 370 -13.74 -17.86 25.49
C ASP A 370 -12.53 -18.53 24.83
N LEU A 371 -11.80 -17.81 23.97
CA LEU A 371 -10.50 -18.24 23.44
C LEU A 371 -9.47 -18.48 24.55
N GLU A 372 -9.31 -17.53 25.47
CA GLU A 372 -8.37 -17.65 26.58
C GLU A 372 -8.73 -18.84 27.48
N LYS A 373 -10.03 -19.05 27.75
CA LYS A 373 -10.52 -20.22 28.50
C LYS A 373 -10.19 -21.52 27.77
N ASN A 374 -10.37 -21.57 26.45
CA ASN A 374 -10.08 -22.75 25.65
C ASN A 374 -8.59 -23.09 25.64
N ILE A 375 -7.69 -22.10 25.57
CA ILE A 375 -6.24 -22.32 25.65
C ILE A 375 -5.86 -22.90 27.02
N LEU A 376 -6.42 -22.36 28.10
CA LEU A 376 -6.19 -22.87 29.45
C LEU A 376 -6.73 -24.30 29.62
N LEU A 377 -7.95 -24.58 29.12
CA LEU A 377 -8.55 -25.92 29.14
C LEU A 377 -7.73 -26.92 28.33
N ALA A 378 -7.26 -26.55 27.13
CA ALA A 378 -6.45 -27.40 26.28
C ALA A 378 -5.12 -27.78 26.97
N ARG A 379 -4.51 -26.84 27.71
CA ARG A 379 -3.23 -27.09 28.38
C ARG A 379 -3.36 -27.81 29.73
N PHE A 380 -4.36 -27.44 30.53
CA PHE A 380 -4.46 -27.86 31.94
C PHE A 380 -5.61 -28.84 32.19
N GLY A 381 -6.47 -29.12 31.22
CA GLY A 381 -7.61 -30.04 31.36
C GLY A 381 -8.55 -29.57 32.46
N ASP A 382 -8.81 -30.43 33.44
CA ASP A 382 -9.75 -30.19 34.54
C ASP A 382 -9.05 -29.63 35.79
N GLN A 383 -7.77 -29.21 35.69
CA GLN A 383 -7.01 -28.76 36.85
C GLN A 383 -7.61 -27.50 37.47
N GLU A 384 -7.84 -27.53 38.78
CA GLU A 384 -8.37 -26.37 39.51
C GLU A 384 -7.24 -25.41 39.91
N ILE A 385 -7.53 -24.10 39.87
CA ILE A 385 -6.61 -23.07 40.36
C ILE A 385 -6.54 -23.17 41.89
N GLU A 386 -5.41 -23.62 42.42
CA GLU A 386 -5.19 -23.70 43.86
C GLU A 386 -4.86 -22.32 44.44
N LYS A 387 -5.59 -21.91 45.47
CA LYS A 387 -5.35 -20.67 46.22
C LYS A 387 -4.77 -20.98 47.59
N LYS A 388 -3.48 -20.71 47.80
CA LYS A 388 -2.76 -20.93 49.07
C LYS A 388 -2.48 -19.60 49.76
N LYS A 389 -2.81 -19.50 51.05
CA LYS A 389 -2.44 -18.35 51.86
C LYS A 389 -1.01 -18.53 52.36
N ASP A 390 -0.08 -17.70 51.89
CA ASP A 390 1.36 -17.88 52.11
C ASP A 390 1.81 -17.27 53.45
N LYS A 391 1.49 -15.99 53.70
CA LYS A 391 1.87 -15.28 54.91
C LYS A 391 0.86 -14.19 55.28
N LYS A 392 0.62 -14.01 56.58
CA LYS A 392 -0.12 -12.87 57.12
C LYS A 392 0.82 -12.04 57.98
N GLU A 393 1.10 -10.83 57.53
CA GLU A 393 1.78 -9.79 58.32
C GLU A 393 0.72 -8.84 58.89
N GLU A 394 1.03 -8.07 59.94
CA GLU A 394 0.01 -7.28 60.67
C GLU A 394 -0.85 -6.36 59.78
N LYS A 395 -0.34 -5.95 58.62
CA LYS A 395 -1.04 -5.07 57.66
C LYS A 395 -1.23 -5.66 56.27
N ARG A 396 -0.73 -6.88 56.00
CA ARG A 396 -0.69 -7.44 54.63
C ARG A 396 -1.01 -8.93 54.61
N ILE A 397 -1.73 -9.37 53.58
CA ILE A 397 -2.01 -10.78 53.31
C ILE A 397 -1.42 -11.17 51.96
N THR A 398 -0.61 -12.22 51.93
CA THR A 398 -0.04 -12.76 50.68
C THR A 398 -0.81 -14.02 50.28
N ILE A 399 -1.32 -14.03 49.05
CA ILE A 399 -2.01 -15.15 48.41
C ILE A 399 -1.15 -15.66 47.26
N ARG A 400 -0.96 -16.97 47.18
CA ARG A 400 -0.33 -17.68 46.08
C ARG A 400 -1.39 -18.39 45.26
N TYR A 401 -1.38 -18.17 43.96
CA TYR A 401 -2.18 -18.88 42.97
C TYR A 401 -1.28 -19.90 42.27
N GLU A 402 -1.76 -21.11 42.07
CA GLU A 402 -1.03 -22.20 41.40
C GLU A 402 -1.95 -22.88 40.37
N LEU A 403 -1.42 -23.13 39.16
CA LEU A 403 -2.09 -23.87 38.08
C LEU A 403 -1.03 -24.63 37.28
N GLY A 404 -1.01 -25.96 37.41
CA GLY A 404 0.09 -26.79 36.89
C GLY A 404 1.45 -26.35 37.44
N ASP A 405 2.39 -26.06 36.55
CA ASP A 405 3.74 -25.59 36.89
C ASP A 405 3.83 -24.06 37.09
N TYR A 406 2.75 -23.33 36.80
CA TYR A 406 2.71 -21.87 36.91
C TYR A 406 2.25 -21.46 38.30
N TRP A 407 2.87 -20.41 38.84
CA TRP A 407 2.44 -19.83 40.10
C TRP A 407 2.63 -18.31 40.11
N TYR A 408 1.78 -17.63 40.89
CA TYR A 408 1.85 -16.18 41.08
C TYR A 408 1.55 -15.83 42.53
N LYS A 409 2.26 -14.83 43.07
CA LYS A 409 2.09 -14.34 44.45
C LYS A 409 1.69 -12.87 44.44
N ALA A 410 0.54 -12.59 45.02
CA ALA A 410 0.04 -11.22 45.22
C ALA A 410 -0.05 -10.91 46.72
N THR A 411 0.21 -9.65 47.08
CA THR A 411 0.12 -9.16 48.47
C THR A 411 -0.85 -8.01 48.56
N TYR A 412 -1.85 -8.15 49.43
CA TYR A 412 -2.95 -7.21 49.60
C TYR A 412 -2.91 -6.54 50.96
N ASP A 413 -3.41 -5.30 51.04
CA ASP A 413 -3.54 -4.59 52.31
C ASP A 413 -4.74 -5.15 53.10
N THR A 414 -4.54 -5.46 54.39
CA THR A 414 -5.60 -5.98 55.25
C THR A 414 -6.64 -4.93 55.67
N SER A 415 -6.41 -3.66 55.35
CA SER A 415 -7.36 -2.56 55.56
C SER A 415 -8.45 -2.47 54.50
N LEU A 416 -8.30 -3.15 53.35
CA LEU A 416 -9.33 -3.23 52.32
C LEU A 416 -10.60 -3.89 52.85
N SER A 417 -11.75 -3.39 52.40
CA SER A 417 -13.02 -4.09 52.63
C SER A 417 -12.99 -5.46 51.96
N LYS A 418 -13.88 -6.36 52.38
CA LYS A 418 -13.95 -7.71 51.83
C LYS A 418 -14.28 -7.68 50.34
N GLU A 419 -15.11 -6.74 49.92
CA GLU A 419 -15.53 -6.51 48.54
C GLU A 419 -14.37 -5.98 47.68
N GLU A 420 -13.65 -4.96 48.15
CA GLU A 420 -12.48 -4.41 47.46
C GLU A 420 -11.37 -5.46 47.33
N LEU A 421 -11.10 -6.20 48.41
CA LEU A 421 -10.12 -7.28 48.40
C LEU A 421 -10.49 -8.35 47.37
N LYS A 422 -11.77 -8.73 47.28
CA LYS A 422 -12.24 -9.70 46.29
C LYS A 422 -12.04 -9.18 44.87
N ILE A 423 -12.42 -7.94 44.57
CA ILE A 423 -12.24 -7.33 43.25
C ILE A 423 -10.77 -7.31 42.85
N GLN A 424 -9.88 -6.89 43.77
CA GLN A 424 -8.45 -6.86 43.49
C GLN A 424 -7.88 -8.26 43.27
N MET A 425 -8.30 -9.25 44.07
CA MET A 425 -7.90 -10.65 43.92
C MET A 425 -8.37 -11.27 42.61
N ASP A 426 -9.57 -10.92 42.13
CA ASP A 426 -10.11 -11.41 40.87
C ASP A 426 -9.37 -10.77 39.68
N ASN A 427 -9.09 -9.46 39.73
CA ASN A 427 -8.32 -8.76 38.70
C ASN A 427 -6.87 -9.27 38.58
N ASP A 428 -6.20 -9.46 39.72
CA ASP A 428 -4.83 -9.99 39.76
C ASP A 428 -4.77 -11.44 39.27
N GLN A 429 -5.79 -12.26 39.61
CA GLN A 429 -5.92 -13.62 39.08
C GLN A 429 -6.15 -13.62 37.56
N GLU A 430 -7.04 -12.75 37.06
CA GLU A 430 -7.30 -12.62 35.62
C GLU A 430 -6.03 -12.22 34.86
N LYS A 431 -5.33 -11.18 35.33
CA LYS A 431 -4.08 -10.73 34.71
C LYS A 431 -3.04 -11.85 34.64
N TRP A 432 -2.83 -12.57 35.74
CA TRP A 432 -1.91 -13.70 35.77
C TRP A 432 -2.30 -14.80 34.78
N LEU A 433 -3.59 -15.12 34.64
CA LEU A 433 -4.05 -16.11 33.66
C LEU A 433 -3.81 -15.64 32.22
N ARG A 434 -3.99 -14.35 31.91
CA ARG A 434 -3.64 -13.79 30.59
C ARG A 434 -2.14 -13.85 30.30
N ASP A 435 -1.29 -13.62 31.31
CA ASP A 435 0.16 -13.79 31.19
C ASP A 435 0.52 -15.25 30.86
N ILE A 436 -0.15 -16.24 31.49
CA ILE A 436 0.01 -17.65 31.14
C ILE A 436 -0.42 -17.91 29.69
N VAL A 437 -1.60 -17.46 29.28
CA VAL A 437 -2.09 -17.63 27.90
C VAL A 437 -1.09 -17.04 26.90
N THR A 438 -0.61 -15.83 27.14
CA THR A 438 0.38 -15.17 26.29
C THR A 438 1.68 -15.99 26.20
N SER A 439 2.14 -16.56 27.32
CA SER A 439 3.32 -17.43 27.34
C SER A 439 3.12 -18.73 26.55
N LEU A 440 1.92 -19.32 26.63
CA LEU A 440 1.58 -20.55 25.91
C LEU A 440 1.49 -20.27 24.40
N SER A 441 0.84 -19.18 24.00
CA SER A 441 0.73 -18.78 22.59
C SER A 441 2.09 -18.42 21.99
N SER A 442 2.98 -17.78 22.75
CA SER A 442 4.33 -17.41 22.28
C SER A 442 5.28 -18.62 22.19
N SER A 443 5.08 -19.65 23.01
CA SER A 443 5.94 -20.85 23.01
C SER A 443 5.74 -21.77 21.80
N GLY A 444 4.69 -21.55 20.99
CA GLY A 444 4.43 -22.30 19.76
C GLY A 444 5.26 -21.87 18.55
N SER A 445 6.05 -20.79 18.64
CA SER A 445 6.78 -20.19 17.51
C SER A 445 8.31 -20.23 17.61
N SER A 446 8.90 -20.98 18.56
CA SER A 446 10.36 -21.16 18.63
C SER A 446 10.82 -22.55 19.06
N GLU A 447 11.23 -23.37 18.08
CA GLU A 447 12.42 -24.21 18.24
C GLU A 447 13.63 -23.27 18.31
N ASP A 448 13.90 -22.68 19.47
CA ASP A 448 15.24 -22.22 19.89
C ASP A 448 15.10 -21.40 21.17
N TRP A 449 15.18 -22.07 22.33
CA TRP A 449 15.85 -21.51 23.51
C TRP A 449 16.53 -22.63 24.29
N GLU A 450 17.86 -22.63 24.22
CA GLU A 450 18.71 -23.28 25.21
C GLU A 450 18.41 -22.73 26.62
N THR A 451 18.43 -23.66 27.56
CA THR A 451 18.41 -23.46 29.01
C THR A 451 19.34 -22.35 29.48
N LEU A 452 18.81 -21.40 30.26
CA LEU A 452 19.60 -20.60 31.20
C LEU A 452 19.15 -20.93 32.63
N GLU A 453 20.11 -21.44 33.40
CA GLU A 453 20.10 -21.65 34.85
C GLU A 453 20.02 -20.35 35.65
#